data_AF-A0A7Y5W9S7-F1
#
_entry.id   AF-A0A7Y5W9S7-F1
#
_cell.length_a   1.000
_cell.length_b   1.000
_cell.length_c   1.000
_cell.angle_alpha   90.00
_cell.angle_beta   90.00
_cell.angle_gamma   90.00
#
_symmetry.space_group_name_H-M   'P 1'
#
loop_
_entity.id
_entity.type
_entity.pdbx_description
1 polymer ?
#
loop_
_entity_poly.entity_id
_entity_poly.type
_entity_poly.pdbx_seq_one_letter_code
_entity_poly.pdbx_strand_id
1 'polypeptide(L)'
;MTRLELERRRAPRVRHSSPMWWRAKGGTSFSMGWALDKSATGAAFALRSIDRPHQGDLIQVSPDDPDTSSAAPRYAVVQRVESPHGDLMIVGVEFVGKPREQRADAASVVESKHTPLRPLLEGATFRCLLRRSPVVA
;
A
#
# COMPACT_ATOMS: atom_id res chain seq x y z
N MET A 1 4.46 15.04 -24.68
CA MET A 1 5.50 14.05 -24.31
C MET A 1 6.80 14.57 -24.91
N THR A 2 7.71 15.08 -24.08
CA THR A 2 8.98 15.65 -24.54
C THR A 2 10.00 14.54 -24.81
N ARG A 3 10.90 14.70 -25.77
CA ARG A 3 11.93 13.70 -26.15
C ARG A 3 12.72 13.14 -24.96
N LEU A 4 12.96 13.96 -23.93
CA LEU A 4 13.65 13.59 -22.69
C LEU A 4 12.88 12.60 -21.80
N GLU A 5 11.54 12.58 -21.84
CA GLU A 5 10.76 11.60 -21.07
C GLU A 5 10.84 10.19 -21.68
N LEU A 6 11.10 10.10 -22.98
CA LEU A 6 11.28 8.84 -23.67
C LEU A 6 12.57 8.14 -23.23
N GLU A 7 13.64 8.91 -23.01
CA GLU A 7 14.98 8.39 -22.68
C GLU A 7 15.08 7.75 -21.29
N ARG A 8 14.20 8.09 -20.34
CA ARG A 8 14.21 7.47 -18.99
C ARG A 8 13.48 6.12 -18.92
N ARG A 9 12.70 5.77 -19.93
CA ARG A 9 11.86 4.57 -19.91
C ARG A 9 12.66 3.36 -20.36
N ARG A 10 12.68 2.30 -19.55
CA ARG A 10 13.28 1.00 -19.89
C ARG A 10 12.50 0.23 -20.97
N ALA A 11 11.23 0.55 -21.16
CA ALA A 11 10.34 -0.11 -22.12
C ALA A 11 9.24 0.85 -22.64
N PRO A 12 8.76 0.67 -23.87
CA PRO A 12 7.61 1.39 -24.38
C PRO A 12 6.35 1.04 -23.57
N ARG A 13 5.46 2.03 -23.42
CA ARG A 13 4.15 1.88 -22.78
C ARG A 13 3.06 1.98 -23.83
N VAL A 14 2.08 1.09 -23.74
CA VAL A 14 0.88 1.10 -24.57
C VAL A 14 -0.29 1.51 -23.70
N ARG A 15 -1.13 2.42 -24.20
CA ARG A 15 -2.39 2.78 -23.52
C ARG A 15 -3.25 1.53 -23.40
N HIS A 16 -3.83 1.34 -22.23
CA HIS A 16 -4.66 0.18 -21.94
C HIS A 16 -5.89 0.64 -21.15
N SER A 17 -6.99 -0.08 -21.28
CA SER A 17 -8.24 0.23 -20.60
C SER A 17 -8.97 -1.06 -20.31
N SER A 18 -8.64 -1.66 -19.17
CA SER A 18 -9.21 -2.93 -18.71
C SER A 18 -9.16 -2.97 -17.18
N PRO A 19 -9.93 -3.86 -16.54
CA PRO A 19 -9.78 -4.13 -15.12
C PRO A 19 -8.34 -4.53 -14.76
N MET A 20 -7.88 -4.07 -13.60
CA MET A 20 -6.61 -4.47 -13.00
C MET A 20 -6.88 -4.77 -11.53
N TRP A 21 -6.78 -6.04 -11.15
CA TRP A 21 -6.93 -6.47 -9.78
C TRP A 21 -5.62 -6.27 -9.04
N TRP A 22 -5.67 -5.78 -7.82
CA TRP A 22 -4.48 -5.55 -7.01
C TRP A 22 -4.73 -5.86 -5.53
N ARG A 23 -3.65 -6.17 -4.79
CA ARG A 23 -3.69 -6.23 -3.32
C ARG A 23 -2.33 -5.90 -2.72
N ALA A 24 -2.32 -5.38 -1.50
CA ALA A 24 -1.11 -5.23 -0.72
C ALA A 24 -0.48 -6.60 -0.38
N LYS A 25 0.84 -6.63 -0.15
CA LYS A 25 1.50 -7.84 0.38
C LYS A 25 0.88 -8.22 1.73
N GLY A 26 0.37 -9.46 1.82
CA GLY A 26 -0.31 -9.95 3.02
C GLY A 26 -1.79 -9.55 3.12
N GLY A 27 -2.30 -8.77 2.16
CA GLY A 27 -3.73 -8.50 2.04
C GLY A 27 -4.52 -9.77 1.69
N THR A 28 -5.71 -9.90 2.28
CA THR A 28 -6.55 -11.09 2.10
C THR A 28 -7.37 -11.05 0.82
N SER A 29 -7.83 -9.87 0.41
CA SER A 29 -8.67 -9.67 -0.77
C SER A 29 -7.96 -8.86 -1.85
N PHE A 30 -8.35 -9.12 -3.10
CA PHE A 30 -8.04 -8.24 -4.21
C PHE A 30 -9.08 -7.13 -4.31
N SER A 31 -8.59 -5.92 -4.60
CA SER A 31 -9.39 -4.77 -5.00
C SER A 31 -9.28 -4.56 -6.50
N MET A 32 -10.36 -4.11 -7.13
CA MET A 32 -10.35 -3.76 -8.55
C MET A 32 -9.85 -2.32 -8.74
N GLY A 33 -9.01 -2.12 -9.75
CA GLY A 33 -8.66 -0.85 -10.36
C GLY A 33 -8.86 -0.89 -11.87
N TRP A 34 -8.48 0.19 -12.54
CA TRP A 34 -8.58 0.33 -13.99
C TRP A 34 -7.21 0.60 -14.60
N ALA A 35 -6.70 -0.31 -15.42
CA ALA A 35 -5.44 -0.11 -16.12
C ALA A 35 -5.54 1.12 -17.05
N LEU A 36 -4.51 1.95 -17.04
CA LEU A 36 -4.36 3.14 -17.91
C LEU A 36 -3.26 2.91 -18.96
N ASP A 37 -2.16 2.25 -18.55
CA ASP A 37 -1.08 1.84 -19.43
C ASP A 37 -0.41 0.54 -18.98
N LYS A 38 0.24 -0.14 -19.91
CA LYS A 38 1.05 -1.33 -19.65
C LYS A 38 2.34 -1.30 -20.47
N SER A 39 3.39 -1.89 -19.92
CA SER A 39 4.65 -2.20 -20.59
C SER A 39 5.12 -3.61 -20.21
N ALA A 40 6.23 -4.05 -20.77
CA ALA A 40 6.88 -5.30 -20.35
C ALA A 40 7.33 -5.25 -18.87
N THR A 41 7.68 -4.06 -18.37
CA THR A 41 8.34 -3.85 -17.07
C THR A 41 7.40 -3.32 -15.98
N GLY A 42 6.18 -2.92 -16.30
CA GLY A 42 5.29 -2.29 -15.33
C GLY A 42 3.96 -1.85 -15.94
N ALA A 43 3.12 -1.23 -15.11
CA ALA A 43 1.81 -0.71 -15.51
C ALA A 43 1.46 0.53 -14.69
N ALA A 44 0.48 1.29 -15.18
CA ALA A 44 -0.21 2.30 -14.41
C ALA A 44 -1.70 1.96 -14.35
N PHE A 45 -2.32 2.12 -13.18
CA PHE A 45 -3.74 1.90 -13.00
C PHE A 45 -4.35 2.95 -12.07
N ALA A 46 -5.62 3.26 -12.30
CA ALA A 46 -6.42 4.11 -11.44
C ALA A 46 -7.20 3.26 -10.44
N LEU A 47 -7.39 3.75 -9.23
CA LEU A 47 -8.19 3.06 -8.22
C LEU A 47 -8.99 4.04 -7.37
N ARG A 48 -10.15 3.58 -6.92
CA ARG A 48 -10.99 4.21 -5.90
C ARG A 48 -11.15 3.19 -4.78
N SER A 49 -10.22 3.20 -3.83
CA SER A 49 -10.21 2.23 -2.72
C SER A 49 -9.92 2.94 -1.40
N ILE A 50 -10.43 2.34 -0.33
CA ILE A 50 -10.07 2.68 1.05
C ILE A 50 -8.61 2.28 1.30
N ASP A 51 -8.18 1.16 0.72
CA ASP A 51 -6.80 0.68 0.80
C ASP A 51 -5.93 1.53 -0.13
N ARG A 52 -5.03 2.30 0.48
CA ARG A 52 -4.14 3.21 -0.24
C ARG A 52 -2.74 2.63 -0.33
N PRO A 53 -2.25 2.25 -1.52
CA PRO A 53 -0.85 1.86 -1.67
C PRO A 53 0.04 3.09 -1.50
N HIS A 54 1.21 2.91 -0.89
CA HIS A 54 2.24 3.92 -0.74
C HIS A 54 3.41 3.64 -1.69
N GLN A 55 4.17 4.68 -2.02
CA GLN A 55 5.39 4.51 -2.79
C GLN A 55 6.38 3.61 -2.02
N GLY A 56 6.93 2.61 -2.71
CA GLY A 56 7.80 1.58 -2.15
C GLY A 56 7.08 0.30 -1.73
N ASP A 57 5.75 0.29 -1.65
CA ASP A 57 4.99 -0.90 -1.26
C ASP A 57 5.18 -2.03 -2.28
N LEU A 58 5.32 -3.25 -1.75
CA LEU A 58 5.20 -4.46 -2.56
C LEU A 58 3.72 -4.85 -2.64
N ILE A 59 3.21 -4.95 -3.86
CA ILE A 59 1.83 -5.35 -4.14
C ILE A 59 1.80 -6.55 -5.09
N GLN A 60 0.64 -7.19 -5.19
CA GLN A 60 0.33 -8.11 -6.29
C GLN A 60 -0.68 -7.47 -7.22
N VAL A 61 -0.51 -7.69 -8.53
CA VAL A 61 -1.41 -7.20 -9.58
C VAL A 61 -1.74 -8.31 -10.56
N SER A 62 -2.99 -8.34 -11.04
CA SER A 62 -3.48 -9.32 -12.01
C SER A 62 -4.40 -8.62 -13.03
N PRO A 63 -4.18 -8.81 -14.34
CA PRO A 63 -5.13 -8.34 -15.36
C PRO A 63 -6.40 -9.18 -15.39
N ASP A 64 -6.32 -10.42 -14.92
CA ASP A 64 -7.43 -11.37 -14.87
C ASP A 64 -8.04 -11.38 -13.46
N ASP A 65 -9.33 -11.70 -13.40
CA ASP A 65 -10.07 -11.85 -12.16
C ASP A 65 -9.41 -12.93 -11.28
N PRO A 66 -9.03 -12.58 -10.03
CA PRO A 66 -8.32 -13.48 -9.12
C PRO A 66 -9.08 -14.76 -8.78
N ASP A 67 -10.40 -14.79 -8.95
CA ASP A 67 -11.23 -15.97 -8.71
C ASP A 67 -11.21 -16.97 -9.88
N THR A 68 -10.58 -16.60 -11.00
CA THR A 68 -10.40 -17.48 -12.16
C THR A 68 -9.16 -18.36 -12.02
N SER A 69 -9.26 -19.61 -12.47
CA SER A 69 -8.13 -20.55 -12.46
C SER A 69 -6.96 -20.12 -13.34
N SER A 70 -7.19 -19.23 -14.31
CA SER A 70 -6.17 -18.63 -15.17
C SER A 70 -5.43 -17.47 -14.54
N ALA A 71 -5.89 -16.95 -13.38
CA ALA A 71 -5.27 -15.79 -12.76
C ALA A 71 -3.81 -16.08 -12.38
N ALA A 72 -2.90 -15.26 -12.90
CA ALA A 72 -1.48 -15.33 -12.58
C ALA A 72 -0.98 -13.98 -12.02
N PRO A 73 -1.29 -13.68 -10.74
CA PRO A 73 -0.88 -12.42 -10.12
C PRO A 73 0.65 -12.26 -10.13
N ARG A 74 1.10 -11.07 -10.53
CA ARG A 74 2.52 -10.68 -10.56
C ARG A 74 2.82 -9.75 -9.39
N TYR A 75 4.02 -9.88 -8.84
CA TYR A 75 4.51 -8.93 -7.84
C TYR A 75 4.96 -7.63 -8.53
N ALA A 76 4.68 -6.50 -7.88
CA ALA A 76 5.11 -5.20 -8.36
C ALA A 76 5.45 -4.27 -7.18
N VAL A 77 6.40 -3.37 -7.39
CA VAL A 77 6.72 -2.30 -6.43
C VAL A 77 6.06 -1.01 -6.90
N VAL A 78 5.42 -0.31 -5.97
CA VAL A 78 4.79 0.98 -6.24
C VAL A 78 5.88 2.05 -6.41
N GLN A 79 5.96 2.62 -7.61
CA GLN A 79 6.96 3.64 -7.95
C GLN A 79 6.41 5.05 -7.80
N ARG A 80 5.10 5.24 -7.99
CA ARG A 80 4.44 6.54 -7.93
C ARG A 80 3.00 6.37 -7.50
N VAL A 81 2.51 7.31 -6.69
CA VAL A 81 1.11 7.45 -6.33
C VAL A 81 0.74 8.93 -6.51
N GLU A 82 -0.32 9.19 -7.26
CA GLU A 82 -0.87 10.53 -7.48
C GLU A 82 -2.35 10.54 -7.12
N SER A 83 -2.83 11.62 -6.54
CA SER A 83 -4.25 11.79 -6.19
C SER A 83 -4.84 12.97 -6.96
N PRO A 84 -5.18 12.79 -8.26
CA PRO A 84 -5.66 13.89 -9.09
C PRO A 84 -6.99 14.49 -8.61
N HIS A 85 -7.84 13.71 -7.93
CA HIS A 85 -9.13 14.19 -7.44
C HIS A 85 -9.70 13.30 -6.32
N GLY A 86 -9.95 13.86 -5.14
CA GLY A 86 -10.72 13.21 -4.08
C GLY A 86 -10.21 11.81 -3.70
N ASP A 87 -11.01 10.80 -4.02
CA ASP A 87 -10.77 9.38 -3.77
C ASP A 87 -10.11 8.63 -4.94
N LEU A 88 -9.85 9.32 -6.06
CA LEU A 88 -9.18 8.76 -7.23
C LEU A 88 -7.66 8.83 -7.05
N MET A 89 -7.01 7.68 -7.15
CA MET A 89 -5.55 7.58 -7.15
C MET A 89 -5.05 6.93 -8.44
N ILE A 90 -3.95 7.45 -8.98
CA ILE A 90 -3.20 6.86 -10.08
C ILE A 90 -1.93 6.26 -9.50
N VAL A 91 -1.75 4.96 -9.72
CA VAL A 91 -0.63 4.19 -9.18
C VAL A 91 0.21 3.67 -10.33
N GLY A 92 1.49 4.04 -10.34
CA GLY A 92 2.49 3.52 -11.26
C GLY A 92 3.33 2.45 -10.56
N VAL A 93 3.44 1.27 -11.18
CA VAL A 93 4.14 0.12 -10.60
C VAL A 93 5.19 -0.46 -11.55
N GLU A 94 6.24 -1.03 -10.97
CA GLU A 94 7.26 -1.81 -11.69
C GLU A 94 7.13 -3.28 -11.31
N PHE A 95 7.02 -4.17 -12.30
CA PHE A 95 6.95 -5.60 -12.07
C PHE A 95 8.28 -6.13 -11.56
N VAL A 96 8.22 -6.95 -10.52
CA VAL A 96 9.37 -7.65 -9.97
C VAL A 96 9.18 -9.15 -10.07
N GLY A 97 10.27 -9.92 -10.03
CA GLY A 97 10.21 -11.36 -9.89
C GLY A 97 9.47 -11.76 -8.61
N LYS A 98 9.13 -13.05 -8.47
CA LYS A 98 8.66 -13.57 -7.18
C LYS A 98 9.68 -13.12 -6.12
N PRO A 99 9.26 -12.44 -5.03
CA PRO A 99 10.18 -12.13 -3.95
C PRO A 99 10.77 -13.48 -3.56
N ARG A 100 12.10 -13.62 -3.69
CA ARG A 100 12.79 -14.74 -3.06
C ARG A 100 12.31 -14.70 -1.63
N GLU A 101 11.79 -15.81 -1.11
CA GLU A 101 11.57 -15.96 0.32
C GLU A 101 12.90 -15.56 0.97
N GLN A 102 13.00 -14.30 1.39
CA GLN A 102 14.08 -13.86 2.22
C GLN A 102 13.84 -14.69 3.46
N ARG A 103 14.70 -15.72 3.63
CA ARG A 103 14.77 -16.53 4.84
C ARG A 103 14.49 -15.61 6.01
N ALA A 104 13.56 -16.02 6.87
CA ALA A 104 13.17 -15.32 8.08
C ALA A 104 14.30 -15.30 9.14
N ASP A 105 15.55 -15.07 8.69
CA ASP A 105 16.79 -15.12 9.47
C ASP A 105 17.43 -13.73 9.45
N ALA A 106 16.76 -12.70 10.00
CA ALA A 106 17.41 -11.46 10.44
C ALA A 106 16.44 -10.54 11.23
N ALA A 107 15.75 -11.07 12.23
CA ALA A 107 15.28 -10.27 13.36
C ALA A 107 15.02 -11.17 14.59
N SER A 108 15.96 -12.08 14.87
CA SER A 108 16.09 -12.61 16.22
C SER A 108 16.89 -11.57 17.04
N VAL A 109 16.29 -11.16 18.16
CA VAL A 109 17.00 -10.73 19.37
C VAL A 109 17.91 -9.50 19.22
N VAL A 110 17.31 -8.30 19.24
CA VAL A 110 17.92 -7.23 20.05
C VAL A 110 17.34 -7.39 21.45
N GLU A 111 18.06 -8.15 22.26
CA GLU A 111 17.92 -8.27 23.70
C GLU A 111 17.92 -6.86 24.30
N SER A 112 16.73 -6.31 24.56
CA SER A 112 16.60 -5.08 25.33
C SER A 112 17.06 -5.36 26.74
N LYS A 113 18.30 -4.98 27.04
CA LYS A 113 18.84 -4.98 28.40
C LYS A 113 17.90 -4.18 29.30
N HIS A 114 17.24 -4.95 30.15
CA HIS A 114 16.44 -4.53 31.28
C HIS A 114 17.23 -3.51 32.12
N THR A 115 16.85 -2.23 32.03
CA THR A 115 17.28 -1.21 33.00
C THR A 115 16.09 -0.91 33.89
N PRO A 116 16.04 -1.38 35.15
CA PRO A 116 14.98 -1.00 36.07
C PRO A 116 15.27 0.41 36.58
N LEU A 117 14.49 1.39 36.12
CA LEU A 117 14.40 2.68 36.80
C LEU A 117 13.31 2.61 37.88
N ARG A 118 13.76 2.94 39.09
CA ARG A 118 13.03 2.96 40.36
C ARG A 118 11.69 3.70 40.29
N PRO A 119 10.71 3.32 41.14
CA PRO A 119 9.51 4.13 41.35
C PRO A 119 9.85 5.38 42.17
N LEU A 120 9.65 6.56 41.59
CA LEU A 120 9.59 7.82 42.33
C LEU A 120 8.12 8.17 42.55
N LEU A 121 7.74 7.92 43.79
CA LEU A 121 6.64 8.40 44.61
C LEU A 121 5.82 9.60 44.07
N GLU A 122 4.50 9.40 44.20
CA GLU A 122 3.53 10.30 44.86
C GLU A 122 3.14 11.64 44.22
N GLY A 123 1.82 11.79 44.03
CA GLY A 123 1.14 13.05 44.31
C GLY A 123 0.54 13.80 43.12
N ALA A 124 -0.58 13.32 42.59
CA ALA A 124 -1.53 14.22 41.91
C ALA A 124 -2.96 13.67 42.02
N THR A 125 -3.65 14.13 43.08
CA THR A 125 -5.09 14.02 43.28
C THR A 125 -5.83 14.73 42.16
N PHE A 126 -6.32 13.99 41.16
CA PHE A 126 -7.31 14.52 40.22
C PHE A 126 -8.70 14.49 40.86
N ARG A 127 -9.14 15.68 41.29
CA ARG A 127 -10.50 15.95 41.77
C ARG A 127 -11.52 15.65 40.66
N CYS A 128 -12.43 14.76 41.02
CA CYS A 128 -13.74 14.58 40.43
C CYS A 128 -14.50 15.92 40.38
N LEU A 129 -14.92 16.35 39.19
CA LEU A 129 -15.96 17.36 39.02
C LEU A 129 -17.05 16.78 38.11
N LEU A 130 -18.01 16.13 38.75
CA LEU A 130 -19.36 15.93 38.25
C LEU A 130 -19.98 17.29 37.94
N ARG A 131 -20.22 17.60 36.65
CA ARG A 131 -21.27 18.56 36.27
C ARG A 131 -22.43 17.79 35.68
N ARG A 132 -23.46 17.63 36.52
CA ARG A 132 -24.84 17.42 36.10
C ARG A 132 -25.32 18.74 35.48
N SER A 133 -25.94 18.66 34.31
CA SER A 133 -26.88 19.69 33.84
C SER A 133 -28.26 19.04 33.65
N PRO A 134 -29.34 19.77 33.99
CA PRO A 134 -30.68 19.21 34.12
C PRO A 134 -31.42 19.14 32.78
N VAL A 135 -32.33 18.18 32.73
CA VAL A 135 -33.46 18.09 31.80
C VAL A 135 -34.33 19.34 31.97
N VAL A 136 -34.65 20.02 30.87
CA VAL A 136 -35.77 20.97 30.80
C VAL A 136 -36.84 20.32 29.93
N ALA A 137 -38.06 20.38 30.44
CA ALA A 137 -39.29 19.80 29.90
C ALA A 137 -39.71 20.40 28.55
#